data_AF-A0A1C5YMI4-F1
#
_entry.id   AF-A0A1C5YMI4-F1
#
_cell.length_a   1.000
_cell.length_b   1.000
_cell.length_c   1.000
_cell.angle_alpha   90.00
_cell.angle_beta   90.00
_cell.angle_gamma   90.00
#
_symmetry.space_group_name_H-M   'P 1'
#
loop_
_entity.id
_entity.type
_entity.pdbx_description
1 polymer ?
#
loop_
_entity_poly.entity_id
_entity_poly.type
_entity_poly.pdbx_seq_one_letter_code
_entity_poly.pdbx_strand_id
1 'polypeptide(L)'
;MIAKMKKLTFLIYYKEYEQFLEKLRELGVVHIFTKSQGAAENQELQDRIRLAAKYAAAIKYLQGMNVVADKHEGDAAKGEKTLEVLSELQADQQQLVHKKQALEKEIVSLEPWGDFDSGNIERLGNAGYVVNFYICSEKQFKDEWIQAYNATVINKIGSKVYFVTITSEKDVPELEVEYAKLPDKSLSGLKASVENLEKDINKVDESIKDLTRTSIADLEVAQRKVYSEIEFSKVVLTGDSLADNKLVLLEGWVPEVKSEDVKSFMDNQGAYYEISNPAPEDNVPILFKNDKFSRLFEPIIRLYMLPKYNELDLTPFFAPFFMLFFGLCLGDTGYGAFMVFAVTIYRLMAKNISSGMKPILTLVQILGASTMVCGLLTGTCFGFNIYDIQVPFLQKMKEAISLDNQQMFNLSLILGGVQIIFGMMLKAVNQTIQLGFKYAVGTIGWIFVILSSAIAFAGAMEMGGTVHMVFVIAGLLMAYLYNSPGKNVFVNIGLGLWDSYNMATGLLGDILSYVRLFALGLSGGILASVFNSLAAGMSPDNIIAGPIVMVLIFVIGHSINIFMNVLGAMVHPMRLTFVEFFKNSGYEGGGKEYSPLKK
;
A
#
# COMPACT_ATOMS: atom_id res chain seq x y z
N MET A 1 -12.69 9.51 -19.68
CA MET A 1 -13.92 9.00 -20.33
C MET A 1 -13.86 7.48 -20.33
N ILE A 2 -14.98 6.79 -20.08
CA ILE A 2 -15.01 5.32 -20.02
C ILE A 2 -15.11 4.75 -21.44
N ALA A 3 -14.33 3.71 -21.74
CA ALA A 3 -14.43 3.00 -23.01
C ALA A 3 -15.75 2.21 -23.09
N LYS A 4 -16.44 2.26 -24.23
CA LYS A 4 -17.66 1.48 -24.46
C LYS A 4 -17.34 -0.01 -24.44
N MET A 5 -18.17 -0.78 -23.74
CA MET A 5 -18.06 -2.24 -23.62
C MET A 5 -19.22 -2.92 -24.37
N LYS A 6 -18.98 -4.16 -24.81
CA LYS A 6 -19.97 -5.08 -25.36
C LYS A 6 -20.08 -6.30 -24.46
N LYS A 7 -21.29 -6.81 -24.27
CA LYS A 7 -21.56 -8.07 -23.59
C LYS A 7 -21.34 -9.19 -24.60
N LEU A 8 -20.60 -10.21 -24.19
CA LEU A 8 -20.38 -11.44 -24.94
C LEU A 8 -21.02 -12.58 -24.17
N THR A 9 -21.89 -13.32 -24.83
CA THR A 9 -22.48 -14.54 -24.30
C THR A 9 -22.05 -15.70 -25.17
N PHE A 10 -21.43 -16.70 -24.57
CA PHE A 10 -20.95 -17.90 -25.25
C PHE A 10 -21.76 -19.10 -24.79
N LEU A 11 -22.16 -19.95 -25.74
CA LEU A 11 -22.81 -21.22 -25.46
C LEU A 11 -21.91 -22.35 -25.97
N ILE A 12 -21.31 -23.08 -25.04
CA ILE A 12 -20.21 -24.01 -25.32
C ILE A 12 -20.59 -25.41 -24.85
N TYR A 13 -20.19 -26.43 -25.59
CA TYR A 13 -20.34 -27.81 -25.16
C TYR A 13 -19.38 -28.13 -24.02
N TYR A 14 -19.86 -28.75 -22.94
CA TYR A 14 -19.09 -28.92 -21.70
C TYR A 14 -17.71 -29.58 -21.88
N LYS A 15 -17.54 -30.51 -22.84
CA LYS A 15 -16.25 -31.17 -23.10
C LYS A 15 -15.21 -30.26 -23.76
N GLU A 16 -15.66 -29.21 -24.44
CA GLU A 16 -14.79 -28.27 -25.16
C GLU A 16 -14.53 -26.99 -24.36
N TYR A 17 -15.17 -26.86 -23.19
CA TYR A 17 -15.17 -25.64 -22.39
C TYR A 17 -13.78 -25.22 -21.93
N GLU A 18 -12.96 -26.15 -21.41
CA GLU A 18 -11.59 -25.82 -20.98
C GLU A 18 -10.72 -25.40 -22.16
N GLN A 19 -10.76 -26.17 -23.27
CA GLN A 19 -10.00 -25.84 -24.48
C GLN A 19 -10.41 -24.47 -25.05
N PHE A 20 -11.70 -24.14 -25.01
CA PHE A 20 -12.23 -22.85 -25.41
C PHE A 20 -11.69 -21.72 -24.53
N LEU A 21 -11.68 -21.89 -23.21
CA LEU A 21 -11.14 -20.89 -22.28
C LEU A 21 -9.64 -20.68 -22.48
N GLU A 22 -8.86 -21.72 -22.76
CA GLU A 22 -7.42 -21.58 -23.04
C GLU A 22 -7.16 -20.72 -24.28
N LYS A 23 -7.92 -21.00 -25.33
CA LYS A 23 -7.94 -20.26 -26.60
C LYS A 23 -8.34 -18.79 -26.39
N LEU A 24 -9.35 -18.54 -25.56
CA LEU A 24 -9.79 -17.19 -25.21
C LEU A 24 -8.76 -16.43 -24.35
N ARG A 25 -8.04 -17.15 -23.47
CA ARG A 25 -6.91 -16.63 -22.67
C ARG A 25 -5.72 -16.22 -23.55
N GLU A 26 -5.46 -16.93 -24.65
CA GLU A 26 -4.43 -16.54 -25.64
C GLU A 26 -4.77 -15.23 -26.34
N LEU A 27 -6.06 -15.03 -26.64
CA LEU A 27 -6.52 -13.81 -27.27
C LEU A 27 -6.44 -12.61 -26.32
N GLY A 28 -6.68 -12.80 -25.02
CA GLY A 28 -6.27 -11.83 -24.00
C GLY A 28 -7.13 -10.57 -23.89
N VAL A 29 -8.36 -10.57 -24.44
CA VAL A 29 -9.23 -9.38 -24.52
C VAL A 29 -10.59 -9.53 -23.85
N VAL A 30 -10.95 -10.70 -23.35
CA VAL A 30 -12.28 -10.88 -22.75
C VAL A 30 -12.15 -10.88 -21.23
N HIS A 31 -12.91 -10.03 -20.57
CA HIS A 31 -13.06 -10.04 -19.11
C HIS A 31 -14.23 -10.93 -18.75
N ILE A 32 -13.99 -11.99 -17.98
CA ILE A 32 -15.02 -12.92 -17.54
C ILE A 32 -15.28 -12.65 -16.05
N PHE A 33 -16.56 -12.56 -15.67
CA PHE A 33 -16.88 -12.48 -14.25
C PHE A 33 -16.63 -13.82 -13.59
N THR A 34 -16.06 -13.80 -12.38
CA THR A 34 -15.93 -14.99 -11.56
C THR A 34 -17.04 -15.03 -10.52
N LYS A 35 -17.86 -16.09 -10.49
CA LYS A 35 -18.82 -16.34 -9.41
C LYS A 35 -18.06 -16.95 -8.23
N SER A 36 -18.45 -16.61 -7.00
CA SER A 36 -17.83 -17.11 -5.77
C SER A 36 -18.29 -18.53 -5.39
N GLN A 37 -19.28 -19.09 -6.10
CA GLN A 37 -19.79 -20.44 -5.87
C GLN A 37 -18.78 -21.49 -6.35
N GLY A 38 -18.58 -22.56 -5.56
CA GLY A 38 -17.70 -23.70 -5.92
C GLY A 38 -16.19 -23.50 -5.67
N ALA A 39 -15.70 -22.27 -5.49
CA ALA A 39 -14.27 -22.01 -5.27
C ALA A 39 -13.73 -22.54 -3.92
N ALA A 40 -14.59 -22.65 -2.90
CA ALA A 40 -14.23 -23.22 -1.61
C ALA A 40 -14.24 -24.76 -1.60
N GLU A 41 -15.00 -25.37 -2.51
CA GLU A 41 -15.20 -26.82 -2.59
C GLU A 41 -14.18 -27.50 -3.52
N ASN A 42 -13.55 -26.73 -4.42
CA ASN A 42 -12.51 -27.26 -5.32
C ASN A 42 -11.15 -27.39 -4.60
N GLN A 43 -10.78 -28.62 -4.25
CA GLN A 43 -9.53 -28.94 -3.56
C GLN A 43 -8.28 -28.56 -4.38
N GLU A 44 -8.31 -28.76 -5.70
CA GLU A 44 -7.19 -28.41 -6.59
C GLU A 44 -6.93 -26.90 -6.60
N LEU A 45 -8.00 -26.09 -6.64
CA LEU A 45 -7.89 -24.64 -6.54
C LEU A 45 -7.29 -24.21 -5.20
N GLN A 46 -7.70 -24.84 -4.10
CA GLN A 46 -7.13 -24.57 -2.77
C GLN A 46 -5.65 -24.95 -2.70
N ASP A 47 -5.24 -26.06 -3.30
CA ASP A 47 -3.84 -26.48 -3.35
C ASP A 47 -2.99 -25.51 -4.20
N ARG A 48 -3.50 -25.01 -5.33
CA ARG A 48 -2.83 -23.95 -6.11
C ARG A 48 -2.72 -22.64 -5.33
N ILE A 49 -3.75 -22.24 -4.58
CA ILE A 49 -3.71 -21.05 -3.71
C ILE A 49 -2.64 -21.21 -2.62
N ARG A 50 -2.55 -22.40 -1.99
CA ARG A 50 -1.49 -22.71 -1.02
C ARG A 50 -0.10 -22.66 -1.66
N LEU A 51 0.05 -23.17 -2.88
CA LEU A 51 1.29 -23.11 -3.63
C LEU A 51 1.71 -21.67 -3.94
N ALA A 52 0.79 -20.81 -4.38
CA ALA A 52 1.06 -19.39 -4.59
C ALA A 52 1.52 -18.68 -3.30
N ALA A 53 0.92 -19.03 -2.15
CA ALA A 53 1.34 -18.52 -0.85
C ALA A 53 2.75 -19.00 -0.47
N LYS A 54 3.12 -20.24 -0.79
CA LYS A 54 4.50 -20.75 -0.60
C LYS A 54 5.51 -19.96 -1.43
N TYR A 55 5.23 -19.71 -2.71
CA TYR A 55 6.08 -18.86 -3.56
C TYR A 55 6.23 -17.45 -2.99
N ALA A 56 5.14 -16.82 -2.53
CA ALA A 56 5.18 -15.49 -1.93
C ALA A 56 6.05 -15.44 -0.67
N ALA A 57 5.95 -16.47 0.18
CA ALA A 57 6.76 -16.59 1.39
C ALA A 57 8.26 -16.80 1.05
N ALA A 58 8.56 -17.66 0.08
CA ALA A 58 9.92 -17.91 -0.40
C ALA A 58 10.57 -16.64 -0.96
N ILE A 59 9.89 -15.92 -1.85
CA ILE A 59 10.39 -14.66 -2.42
C ILE A 59 10.65 -13.63 -1.32
N LYS A 60 9.71 -13.46 -0.38
CA LYS A 60 9.86 -12.53 0.75
C LYS A 60 11.05 -12.89 1.65
N TYR A 61 11.26 -14.18 1.90
CA TYR A 61 12.39 -14.67 2.68
C TYR A 61 13.73 -14.37 2.00
N LEU A 62 13.86 -14.67 0.70
CA LEU A 62 15.07 -14.39 -0.08
C LEU A 62 15.35 -12.88 -0.20
N GLN A 63 14.32 -12.06 -0.44
CA GLN A 63 14.45 -10.60 -0.48
C GLN A 63 14.90 -10.00 0.85
N GLY A 64 14.55 -10.65 1.97
CA GLY A 64 15.01 -10.26 3.31
C GLY A 64 16.51 -10.45 3.55
N MET A 65 17.21 -11.22 2.71
CA MET A 65 18.65 -11.48 2.88
C MET A 65 19.57 -10.34 2.41
N ASN A 66 19.02 -9.24 1.87
CA ASN A 66 19.77 -8.07 1.37
C ASN A 66 20.86 -8.41 0.34
N VAL A 67 20.71 -9.49 -0.42
CA VAL A 67 21.61 -9.85 -1.52
C VAL A 67 21.06 -9.28 -2.83
N VAL A 68 21.95 -8.70 -3.64
CA VAL A 68 21.57 -8.18 -4.97
C VAL A 68 21.36 -9.37 -5.91
N ALA A 69 20.14 -9.51 -6.43
CA ALA A 69 19.80 -10.54 -7.40
C ALA A 69 20.30 -10.17 -8.80
N ASP A 70 20.79 -11.17 -9.54
CA ASP A 70 21.13 -11.04 -10.94
C ASP A 70 19.87 -10.92 -11.79
N LYS A 71 19.92 -10.04 -12.79
CA LYS A 71 18.82 -9.87 -13.73
C LYS A 71 18.98 -10.84 -14.89
N HIS A 72 18.12 -11.83 -14.94
CA HIS A 72 17.97 -12.70 -16.12
C HIS A 72 16.49 -12.92 -16.41
N GLU A 73 16.18 -13.44 -17.61
CA GLU A 73 14.84 -13.92 -17.92
C GLU A 73 14.56 -15.17 -17.09
N GLY A 74 13.49 -15.13 -16.31
CA GLY A 74 13.11 -16.22 -15.40
C GLY A 74 12.42 -17.37 -16.13
N ASP A 75 12.59 -18.58 -15.63
CA ASP A 75 12.04 -19.83 -16.11
C ASP A 75 11.18 -20.49 -15.02
N ALA A 76 9.91 -20.78 -15.34
CA ALA A 76 8.97 -21.37 -14.41
C ALA A 76 9.41 -22.77 -13.92
N ALA A 77 10.02 -23.59 -14.77
CA ALA A 77 10.45 -24.93 -14.39
C ALA A 77 11.65 -24.91 -13.43
N LYS A 78 12.53 -23.91 -13.59
CA LYS A 78 13.61 -23.65 -12.62
C LYS A 78 13.06 -23.09 -11.31
N GLY A 79 12.04 -22.24 -11.38
CA GLY A 79 11.36 -21.72 -10.19
C GLY A 79 10.72 -22.81 -9.34
N GLU A 80 10.07 -23.80 -9.96
CA GLU A 80 9.51 -24.97 -9.26
C GLU A 80 10.60 -25.76 -8.51
N LYS A 81 11.71 -26.09 -9.17
CA LYS A 81 12.86 -26.76 -8.54
C LYS A 81 13.51 -25.92 -7.44
N THR A 82 13.61 -24.62 -7.67
CA THR A 82 14.19 -23.68 -6.70
C THR A 82 13.36 -23.67 -5.40
N LEU A 83 12.03 -23.71 -5.50
CA LEU A 83 11.16 -23.75 -4.33
C LEU A 83 11.37 -25.03 -3.51
N GLU A 84 11.53 -26.18 -4.17
CA GLU A 84 11.83 -27.46 -3.51
C GLU A 84 13.18 -27.41 -2.80
N VAL A 85 14.24 -27.01 -3.50
CA VAL A 85 15.60 -26.90 -2.94
C VAL A 85 15.64 -25.91 -1.77
N LEU A 86 14.97 -24.76 -1.89
CA LEU A 86 14.89 -23.80 -0.79
C LEU A 86 14.19 -24.39 0.43
N SER A 87 13.12 -25.15 0.23
CA SER A 87 12.38 -25.79 1.32
C SER A 87 13.25 -26.86 2.02
N GLU A 88 14.03 -27.62 1.27
CA GLU A 88 14.99 -28.59 1.81
C GLU A 88 16.10 -27.89 2.62
N LEU A 89 16.73 -26.86 2.06
CA LEU A 89 17.77 -26.10 2.77
C LEU A 89 17.25 -25.43 4.04
N GLN A 90 16.01 -24.92 4.02
CA GLN A 90 15.37 -24.37 5.23
C GLN A 90 15.12 -25.45 6.29
N ALA A 91 14.69 -26.64 5.89
CA ALA A 91 14.50 -27.76 6.80
C ALA A 91 15.84 -28.22 7.41
N ASP A 92 16.88 -28.33 6.59
CA ASP A 92 18.24 -28.69 7.03
C ASP A 92 18.81 -27.65 8.00
N GLN A 93 18.66 -26.36 7.69
CA GLN A 93 19.06 -25.28 8.58
C GLN A 93 18.35 -25.39 9.94
N GLN A 94 17.03 -25.60 9.95
CA GLN A 94 16.27 -25.75 11.19
C GLN A 94 16.74 -26.95 12.02
N GLN A 95 17.02 -28.09 11.38
CA GLN A 95 17.56 -29.25 12.07
C GLN A 95 18.95 -29.00 12.67
N LEU A 96 19.84 -28.34 11.93
CA LEU A 96 21.18 -27.99 12.41
C LEU A 96 21.13 -27.01 13.58
N VAL A 97 20.28 -25.98 13.50
CA VAL A 97 20.08 -25.02 14.59
C VAL A 97 19.52 -25.71 15.83
N HIS A 98 18.55 -26.61 15.68
CA HIS A 98 18.01 -27.37 16.81
C HIS A 98 19.08 -28.28 17.46
N LYS A 99 19.91 -28.95 16.65
CA LYS A 99 21.05 -29.74 17.16
C LYS A 99 22.07 -28.86 17.89
N LYS A 100 22.39 -27.68 17.36
CA LYS A 100 23.29 -26.71 18.00
C LYS A 100 22.76 -26.29 19.36
N GLN A 101 21.48 -25.90 19.45
CA GLN A 101 20.83 -25.51 20.71
C GLN A 101 20.83 -26.64 21.75
N ALA A 102 20.62 -27.89 21.32
CA ALA A 102 20.70 -29.05 22.22
C ALA A 102 22.11 -29.21 22.79
N LEU A 103 23.16 -29.13 21.95
CA LEU A 103 24.56 -29.22 22.40
C LEU A 103 24.98 -28.02 23.25
N GLU A 104 24.52 -26.80 22.96
CA GLU A 104 24.79 -25.62 23.78
C GLU A 104 24.22 -25.78 25.19
N LYS A 105 23.01 -26.36 25.31
CA LYS A 105 22.42 -26.69 26.61
C LYS A 105 23.25 -27.72 27.37
N GLU A 106 23.80 -28.73 26.69
CA GLU A 106 24.73 -29.70 27.28
C GLU A 106 26.04 -29.04 27.73
N ILE A 107 26.61 -28.13 26.93
CA ILE A 107 27.82 -27.36 27.29
C ILE A 107 27.59 -26.54 28.56
N VAL A 108 26.47 -25.82 28.65
CA VAL A 108 26.12 -25.03 29.85
C VAL A 108 25.98 -25.93 31.08
N SER A 109 25.49 -27.16 30.93
CA SER A 109 25.40 -28.13 32.03
C SER A 109 26.78 -28.66 32.47
N LEU A 110 27.75 -28.70 31.55
CA LEU A 110 29.11 -29.20 31.78
C LEU A 110 30.11 -28.12 32.21
N GLU A 111 29.86 -26.85 31.87
CA GLU A 111 30.74 -25.71 32.17
C GLU A 111 31.11 -25.57 33.66
N PRO A 112 30.21 -25.84 34.63
CA PRO A 112 30.57 -25.82 36.05
C PRO A 112 31.60 -26.89 36.44
N TRP A 113 31.63 -28.02 35.75
CA TRP A 113 32.47 -29.18 36.08
C TRP A 113 33.87 -29.13 35.46
N GLY A 114 34.07 -28.23 34.48
CA GLY A 114 35.34 -28.10 33.75
C GLY A 114 35.49 -29.12 32.62
N ASP A 115 36.66 -29.11 31.98
CA ASP A 115 36.98 -30.04 30.90
C ASP A 115 37.63 -31.31 31.47
N PHE A 116 36.94 -32.44 31.35
CA PHE A 116 37.45 -33.74 31.76
C PHE A 116 37.13 -34.80 30.70
N ASP A 117 37.99 -35.80 30.61
CA ASP A 117 37.83 -36.92 29.70
C ASP A 117 37.05 -38.06 30.38
N SER A 118 35.97 -38.51 29.76
CA SER A 118 35.14 -39.61 30.25
C SER A 118 35.92 -40.92 30.38
N GLY A 119 36.97 -41.10 29.56
CA GLY A 119 37.87 -42.25 29.67
C GLY A 119 38.62 -42.34 31.00
N ASN A 120 38.87 -41.21 31.69
CA ASN A 120 39.50 -41.23 33.00
C ASN A 120 38.52 -41.66 34.12
N ILE A 121 37.23 -41.35 33.96
CA ILE A 121 36.18 -41.79 34.89
C ILE A 121 35.97 -43.30 34.76
N GLU A 122 35.93 -43.82 33.53
CA GLU A 122 35.85 -45.28 33.29
C GLU A 122 37.06 -46.03 33.84
N ARG A 123 38.27 -45.46 33.75
CA ARG A 123 39.48 -46.05 34.35
C ARG A 123 39.40 -46.14 35.87
N LEU A 124 38.78 -45.15 36.53
CA LEU A 124 38.54 -45.19 37.97
C LEU A 124 37.49 -46.25 38.33
N GLY A 125 36.44 -46.38 37.52
CA GLY A 125 35.46 -47.48 37.64
C GLY A 125 36.12 -48.86 37.53
N ASN A 126 36.97 -49.06 36.52
CA ASN A 126 37.73 -50.31 36.34
C ASN A 126 38.72 -50.60 37.50
N ALA A 127 39.13 -49.58 38.25
CA ALA A 127 39.97 -49.71 39.43
C ALA A 127 39.16 -49.92 40.74
N GLY A 128 37.83 -50.02 40.66
CA GLY A 128 36.93 -50.26 41.80
C GLY A 128 36.45 -49.01 42.55
N TYR A 129 36.59 -47.82 41.94
CA TYR A 129 36.12 -46.55 42.50
C TYR A 129 34.92 -46.01 41.72
N VAL A 130 33.87 -45.61 42.43
CA VAL A 130 32.68 -44.98 41.87
C VAL A 130 32.77 -43.47 42.05
N VAL A 131 32.60 -42.74 40.95
CA VAL A 131 32.63 -41.27 40.92
C VAL A 131 31.19 -40.77 40.71
N ASN A 132 30.65 -40.04 41.69
CA ASN A 132 29.30 -39.47 41.61
C ASN A 132 29.33 -37.94 41.61
N PHE A 133 28.47 -37.33 40.80
CA PHE A 133 28.40 -35.89 40.58
C PHE A 133 27.13 -35.32 41.21
N TYR A 134 27.29 -34.41 42.17
CA TYR A 134 26.18 -33.86 42.95
C TYR A 134 26.11 -32.34 42.88
N ILE A 135 24.88 -31.83 42.82
CA ILE A 135 24.59 -30.40 42.87
C ILE A 135 23.74 -30.13 44.12
N CYS A 136 24.19 -29.24 44.99
CA CYS A 136 23.41 -28.80 46.14
C CYS A 136 23.47 -27.28 46.31
N SER A 137 22.57 -26.72 47.11
CA SER A 137 22.71 -25.32 47.54
C SER A 137 23.82 -25.18 48.58
N GLU A 138 24.45 -24.01 48.67
CA GLU A 138 25.53 -23.77 49.63
C GLU A 138 25.10 -23.99 51.08
N LYS A 139 23.82 -23.77 51.41
CA LYS A 139 23.26 -24.03 52.75
C LYS A 139 23.09 -25.51 53.06
N GLN A 140 23.01 -26.36 52.05
CA GLN A 140 22.81 -27.80 52.20
C GLN A 140 24.13 -28.58 52.22
N PHE A 141 25.23 -27.96 51.80
CA PHE A 141 26.54 -28.61 51.81
C PHE A 141 27.04 -28.75 53.26
N LYS A 142 27.38 -29.98 53.66
CA LYS A 142 27.94 -30.28 54.99
C LYS A 142 29.42 -30.59 54.87
N ASP A 143 30.24 -29.90 55.67
CA ASP A 143 31.70 -30.12 55.70
C ASP A 143 32.08 -31.56 56.11
N GLU A 144 31.18 -32.26 56.80
CA GLU A 144 31.32 -33.69 57.16
C GLU A 144 31.48 -34.60 55.93
N TRP A 145 30.92 -34.22 54.77
CA TRP A 145 31.02 -35.01 53.54
C TRP A 145 32.43 -35.03 52.95
N ILE A 146 33.26 -34.03 53.26
CA ILE A 146 34.66 -33.97 52.81
C ILE A 146 35.45 -35.12 53.45
N GLN A 147 35.20 -35.41 54.73
CA GLN A 147 35.92 -36.45 55.48
C GLN A 147 35.28 -37.83 55.34
N ALA A 148 33.96 -37.92 55.23
CA ALA A 148 33.24 -39.19 55.18
C ALA A 148 33.22 -39.82 53.77
N TYR A 149 33.14 -39.02 52.71
CA TYR A 149 32.90 -39.51 51.34
C TYR A 149 33.90 -38.94 50.32
N ASN A 150 35.01 -38.39 50.80
CA ASN A 150 36.03 -37.72 49.99
C ASN A 150 35.43 -36.66 49.04
N ALA A 151 34.39 -35.94 49.51
CA ALA A 151 33.69 -34.95 48.71
C ALA A 151 34.63 -33.78 48.34
N THR A 152 34.87 -33.59 47.05
CA THR A 152 35.71 -32.53 46.51
C THR A 152 34.84 -31.50 45.79
N VAL A 153 34.87 -30.25 46.24
CA VAL A 153 34.15 -29.14 45.59
C VAL A 153 34.88 -28.78 44.30
N ILE A 154 34.19 -28.88 43.17
CA ILE A 154 34.73 -28.56 41.85
C ILE A 154 34.53 -27.08 41.55
N ASN A 155 33.33 -26.55 41.82
CA ASN A 155 32.99 -25.16 41.51
C ASN A 155 31.84 -24.63 42.35
N LYS A 156 31.77 -23.30 42.49
CA LYS A 156 30.68 -22.57 43.14
C LYS A 156 30.17 -21.48 42.19
N ILE A 157 28.94 -21.63 41.70
CA ILE A 157 28.32 -20.66 40.78
C ILE A 157 27.01 -20.16 41.42
N GLY A 158 27.00 -18.89 41.81
CA GLY A 158 25.89 -18.29 42.54
C GLY A 158 25.69 -18.96 43.91
N SER A 159 24.48 -19.47 44.17
CA SER A 159 24.12 -20.17 45.41
C SER A 159 24.23 -21.71 45.32
N LYS A 160 24.72 -22.24 44.20
CA LYS A 160 24.88 -23.69 43.96
C LYS A 160 26.34 -24.11 44.09
N VAL A 161 26.55 -25.25 44.74
CA VAL A 161 27.85 -25.91 44.92
C VAL A 161 27.86 -27.19 44.08
N TYR A 162 28.88 -27.34 43.25
CA TYR A 162 29.13 -28.51 42.42
C TYR A 162 30.26 -29.31 43.04
N PHE A 163 29.99 -30.55 43.46
CA PHE A 163 30.98 -31.39 44.13
C PHE A 163 30.90 -32.85 43.65
N VAL A 164 32.03 -33.55 43.79
CA VAL A 164 32.20 -34.94 43.37
C VAL A 164 32.61 -35.77 44.57
N THR A 165 32.04 -36.96 44.71
CA THR A 165 32.48 -37.95 45.72
C THR A 165 33.18 -39.10 45.02
N ILE A 166 34.28 -39.57 45.60
CA ILE A 166 35.03 -40.73 45.10
C ILE A 166 35.02 -41.78 46.20
N THR A 167 34.21 -42.84 46.04
CA THR A 167 34.05 -43.90 47.03
C THR A 167 34.30 -45.29 46.42
N SER A 168 34.57 -46.29 47.27
CA SER A 168 34.64 -47.69 46.84
C SER A 168 33.22 -48.20 46.58
N GLU A 169 33.03 -49.20 45.71
CA GLU A 169 31.71 -49.76 45.33
C GLU A 169 30.78 -50.14 46.51
N LYS A 170 31.33 -50.33 47.71
CA LYS A 170 30.59 -50.69 48.92
C LYS A 170 30.04 -49.51 49.73
N ASP A 171 30.55 -48.30 49.50
CA ASP A 171 30.25 -47.09 50.29
C ASP A 171 29.67 -45.98 49.39
N VAL A 172 28.67 -46.31 48.57
CA VAL A 172 27.96 -45.31 47.76
C VAL A 172 27.07 -44.47 48.70
N PRO A 173 27.30 -43.15 48.82
CA PRO A 173 26.54 -42.33 49.74
C PRO A 173 25.12 -42.06 49.20
N GLU A 174 24.08 -42.43 49.97
CA GLU A 174 22.71 -41.97 49.75
C GLU A 174 22.57 -40.52 50.24
N LEU A 175 22.87 -39.57 49.36
CA LEU A 175 22.68 -38.14 49.62
C LEU A 175 21.35 -37.67 49.01
N GLU A 176 20.52 -36.95 49.77
CA GLU A 176 19.28 -36.30 49.29
C GLU A 176 19.57 -35.03 48.47
N VAL A 177 20.44 -35.13 47.46
CA VAL A 177 20.85 -34.02 46.59
C VAL A 177 20.74 -34.41 45.12
N GLU A 178 20.64 -33.41 44.24
CA GLU A 178 20.39 -33.63 42.82
C GLU A 178 21.59 -34.31 42.16
N TYR A 179 21.35 -35.47 41.53
CA TYR A 179 22.36 -36.20 40.78
C TYR A 179 22.52 -35.61 39.38
N ALA A 180 23.73 -35.16 39.04
CA ALA A 180 24.02 -34.66 37.71
C ALA A 180 24.43 -35.82 36.79
N LYS A 181 23.57 -36.16 35.82
CA LYS A 181 23.93 -37.09 34.75
C LYS A 181 24.80 -36.35 33.73
N LEU A 182 26.08 -36.71 33.66
CA LEU A 182 27.00 -36.09 32.72
C LEU A 182 26.87 -36.70 31.32
N PRO A 183 27.05 -35.89 30.26
CA PRO A 183 27.25 -36.38 28.90
C PRO A 183 28.54 -37.22 28.76
N ASP A 184 28.54 -38.17 27.82
CA ASP A 184 29.68 -39.07 27.57
C ASP A 184 30.89 -38.39 26.90
N LYS A 185 30.72 -37.13 26.43
CA LYS A 185 31.72 -36.36 25.69
C LYS A 185 32.30 -35.24 26.55
N SER A 186 33.61 -34.99 26.38
CA SER A 186 34.30 -33.88 27.03
C SER A 186 33.75 -32.53 26.60
N LEU A 187 33.93 -31.50 27.45
CA LEU A 187 33.50 -30.14 27.16
C LEU A 187 34.23 -29.56 25.94
N SER A 188 35.51 -29.88 25.77
CA SER A 188 36.27 -29.58 24.54
C SER A 188 35.68 -30.25 23.30
N GLY A 189 35.27 -31.52 23.40
CA GLY A 189 34.65 -32.26 22.29
C GLY A 189 33.26 -31.74 21.90
N LEU A 190 32.46 -31.29 22.87
CA LEU A 190 31.16 -30.66 22.62
C LEU A 190 31.32 -29.27 22.00
N LYS A 191 32.25 -28.44 22.51
CA LYS A 191 32.57 -27.14 21.90
C LYS A 191 33.03 -27.28 20.45
N ALA A 192 33.90 -28.27 20.16
CA ALA A 192 34.32 -28.57 18.79
C ALA A 192 33.13 -29.04 17.91
N SER A 193 32.19 -29.79 18.47
CA SER A 193 30.98 -30.22 17.75
C SER A 193 30.06 -29.04 17.42
N VAL A 194 29.90 -28.08 18.34
CA VAL A 194 29.15 -26.84 18.09
C VAL A 194 29.84 -25.98 17.02
N GLU A 195 31.17 -25.87 17.05
CA GLU A 195 31.93 -25.14 16.02
C GLU A 195 31.76 -25.79 14.63
N ASN A 196 31.73 -27.12 14.56
CA ASN A 196 31.48 -27.84 13.30
C ASN A 196 30.04 -27.62 12.81
N LEU A 197 29.04 -27.69 13.69
CA LEU A 197 27.65 -27.37 13.33
C LEU A 197 27.49 -25.93 12.86
N GLU A 198 28.21 -24.99 13.47
CA GLU A 198 28.21 -23.60 13.05
C GLU A 198 28.82 -23.41 11.65
N LYS A 199 29.89 -24.15 11.33
CA LYS A 199 30.43 -24.21 9.97
C LYS A 199 29.42 -24.78 8.98
N ASP A 200 28.67 -25.82 9.36
CA ASP A 200 27.66 -26.42 8.49
C ASP A 200 26.43 -25.53 8.29
N ILE A 201 25.98 -24.82 9.33
CA ILE A 201 24.93 -23.78 9.23
C ILE A 201 25.39 -22.68 8.27
N ASN A 202 26.63 -22.20 8.41
CA ASN A 202 27.17 -21.16 7.53
C ASN A 202 27.24 -21.61 6.06
N LYS A 203 27.58 -22.88 5.78
CA LYS A 203 27.55 -23.42 4.41
C LYS A 203 26.14 -23.45 3.82
N VAL A 204 25.14 -23.81 4.63
CA VAL A 204 23.73 -23.78 4.21
C VAL A 204 23.28 -22.34 3.95
N ASP A 205 23.66 -21.40 4.81
CA ASP A 205 23.38 -19.97 4.61
C ASP A 205 24.04 -19.41 3.34
N GLU A 206 25.27 -19.82 3.03
CA GLU A 206 25.92 -19.46 1.76
C GLU A 206 25.17 -20.04 0.56
N SER A 207 24.73 -21.29 0.65
CA SER A 207 23.95 -21.94 -0.42
C SER A 207 22.62 -21.20 -0.67
N ILE A 208 21.93 -20.77 0.39
CA ILE A 208 20.69 -19.98 0.27
C ILE A 208 20.98 -18.58 -0.31
N LYS A 209 22.10 -17.95 0.08
CA LYS A 209 22.53 -16.66 -0.50
C LYS A 209 22.84 -16.78 -1.99
N ASP A 210 23.45 -17.88 -2.42
CA ASP A 210 23.71 -18.12 -3.84
C ASP A 210 22.41 -18.33 -4.62
N LEU A 211 21.46 -19.09 -4.09
CA LEU A 211 20.09 -19.20 -4.62
C LEU A 211 19.39 -17.83 -4.72
N THR A 212 19.61 -16.96 -3.73
CA THR A 212 19.06 -15.59 -3.73
C THR A 212 19.58 -14.77 -4.92
N ARG A 213 20.85 -14.96 -5.30
CA ARG A 213 21.46 -14.27 -6.44
C ARG A 213 20.85 -14.70 -7.77
N THR A 214 20.61 -15.99 -7.94
CA THR A 214 20.31 -16.57 -9.25
C THR A 214 18.84 -16.85 -9.52
N SER A 215 17.97 -16.94 -8.51
CA SER A 215 16.68 -17.62 -8.72
C SER A 215 15.44 -16.80 -8.33
N ILE A 216 15.59 -15.55 -7.89
CA ILE A 216 14.43 -14.68 -7.57
C ILE A 216 13.55 -14.46 -8.82
N ALA A 217 14.16 -14.20 -9.98
CA ALA A 217 13.41 -13.99 -11.22
C ALA A 217 12.67 -15.26 -11.67
N ASP A 218 13.28 -16.44 -11.49
CA ASP A 218 12.66 -17.74 -11.77
C ASP A 218 11.43 -17.99 -10.88
N LEU A 219 11.55 -17.71 -9.57
CA LEU A 219 10.46 -17.84 -8.62
C LEU A 219 9.31 -16.86 -8.91
N GLU A 220 9.61 -15.62 -9.29
CA GLU A 220 8.59 -14.63 -9.70
C GLU A 220 7.85 -15.04 -10.97
N VAL A 221 8.52 -15.70 -11.92
CA VAL A 221 7.88 -16.25 -13.14
C VAL A 221 7.01 -17.45 -12.79
N ALA A 222 7.51 -18.40 -11.99
CA ALA A 222 6.72 -19.54 -11.52
C ALA A 222 5.48 -19.11 -10.73
N GLN A 223 5.63 -18.11 -9.85
CA GLN A 223 4.53 -17.54 -9.09
C GLN A 223 3.45 -16.93 -10.01
N ARG A 224 3.86 -16.15 -11.03
CA ARG A 224 2.92 -15.58 -12.01
C ARG A 224 2.16 -16.65 -12.78
N LYS A 225 2.83 -17.74 -13.17
CA LYS A 225 2.19 -18.89 -13.81
C LYS A 225 1.11 -19.50 -12.91
N VAL A 226 1.42 -19.75 -11.62
CA VAL A 226 0.43 -20.29 -10.66
C VAL A 226 -0.74 -19.31 -10.45
N TYR A 227 -0.50 -18.00 -10.39
CA TYR A 227 -1.60 -17.02 -10.30
C TYR A 227 -2.50 -17.02 -11.54
N SER A 228 -1.91 -17.09 -12.74
CA SER A 228 -2.64 -17.22 -14.01
C SER A 228 -3.49 -18.49 -14.05
N GLU A 229 -2.95 -19.60 -13.53
CA GLU A 229 -3.67 -20.87 -13.38
C GLU A 229 -4.82 -20.79 -12.35
N ILE A 230 -4.63 -20.10 -11.23
CA ILE A 230 -5.69 -19.85 -10.24
C ILE A 230 -6.82 -19.03 -10.85
N GLU A 231 -6.50 -17.97 -11.59
CA GLU A 231 -7.49 -17.13 -12.26
C GLU A 231 -8.28 -17.93 -13.30
N PHE A 232 -7.58 -18.75 -14.09
CA PHE A 232 -8.19 -19.66 -15.04
C PHE A 232 -9.14 -20.66 -14.35
N SER A 233 -8.71 -21.32 -13.28
CA SER A 233 -9.55 -22.27 -12.53
C SER A 233 -10.81 -21.59 -11.95
N LYS A 234 -10.72 -20.34 -11.49
CA LYS A 234 -11.89 -19.58 -11.03
C LYS A 234 -12.87 -19.27 -12.16
N VAL A 235 -12.36 -18.96 -13.35
CA VAL A 235 -13.18 -18.74 -14.55
C VAL A 235 -13.88 -20.03 -14.98
N VAL A 236 -13.18 -21.17 -14.94
CA VAL A 236 -13.78 -22.49 -15.23
C VAL A 236 -14.98 -22.74 -14.33
N LEU A 237 -14.87 -22.47 -13.03
CA LEU A 237 -15.94 -22.66 -12.05
C LEU A 237 -17.14 -21.71 -12.20
N THR A 238 -17.06 -20.71 -13.08
CA THR A 238 -18.13 -19.71 -13.21
C THR A 238 -19.20 -20.08 -14.24
N GLY A 239 -18.90 -21.01 -15.16
CA GLY A 239 -19.83 -21.38 -16.22
C GLY A 239 -21.12 -21.98 -15.65
N ASP A 240 -22.27 -21.40 -16.03
CA ASP A 240 -23.56 -21.96 -15.63
C ASP A 240 -23.84 -23.19 -16.49
N SER A 241 -23.97 -24.35 -15.82
CA SER A 241 -24.32 -25.60 -16.50
C SER A 241 -25.81 -25.59 -16.84
N LEU A 242 -26.12 -25.70 -18.13
CA LEU A 242 -27.48 -25.74 -18.68
C LEU A 242 -27.71 -27.07 -19.40
N ALA A 243 -28.99 -27.42 -19.58
CA ALA A 243 -29.42 -28.64 -20.28
C ALA A 243 -28.74 -29.92 -19.76
N ASP A 244 -28.98 -30.27 -18.48
CA ASP A 244 -28.43 -31.45 -17.81
C ASP A 244 -26.89 -31.55 -17.91
N ASN A 245 -26.16 -30.45 -17.63
CA ASN A 245 -24.70 -30.34 -17.72
C ASN A 245 -24.08 -30.60 -19.11
N LYS A 246 -24.86 -30.49 -20.19
CA LYS A 246 -24.34 -30.66 -21.56
C LYS A 246 -23.85 -29.36 -22.17
N LEU A 247 -24.34 -28.22 -21.69
CA LEU A 247 -23.97 -26.90 -22.19
C LEU A 247 -23.47 -26.03 -21.04
N VAL A 248 -22.47 -25.21 -21.32
CA VAL A 248 -21.92 -24.23 -20.40
C VAL A 248 -22.18 -22.85 -20.99
N LEU A 249 -22.88 -22.01 -20.22
CA LEU A 249 -23.09 -20.60 -20.54
C LEU A 249 -22.00 -19.77 -19.88
N LEU A 250 -21.30 -18.95 -20.68
CA LEU A 250 -20.26 -18.05 -20.22
C LEU A 250 -20.59 -16.63 -20.65
N GLU A 251 -20.59 -15.70 -19.70
CA GLU A 251 -20.75 -14.27 -19.97
C GLU A 251 -19.43 -13.53 -19.75
N GLY A 252 -19.10 -12.63 -20.66
CA GLY A 252 -17.91 -11.79 -20.58
C GLY A 252 -18.09 -10.43 -21.22
N TRP A 253 -17.06 -9.60 -21.09
CA TRP A 253 -17.06 -8.22 -21.57
C TRP A 253 -15.82 -7.94 -22.40
N VAL A 254 -16.01 -7.20 -23.49
CA VAL A 254 -14.92 -6.73 -24.36
C VAL A 254 -15.11 -5.25 -24.68
N PRO A 255 -14.02 -4.44 -24.75
CA PRO A 255 -14.09 -3.11 -25.29
C PRO A 255 -14.58 -3.13 -26.74
N GLU A 256 -15.45 -2.20 -27.12
CA GLU A 256 -16.03 -2.13 -28.48
C GLU A 256 -14.94 -2.11 -29.58
N VAL A 257 -13.81 -1.46 -29.30
CA VAL A 257 -12.64 -1.39 -30.19
C VAL A 257 -12.03 -2.76 -30.50
N LYS A 258 -12.12 -3.72 -29.57
CA LYS A 258 -11.56 -5.08 -29.70
C LYS A 258 -12.63 -6.14 -30.00
N SER A 259 -13.86 -5.72 -30.27
CA SER A 259 -14.96 -6.64 -30.54
C SER A 259 -14.79 -7.37 -31.87
N GLU A 260 -14.16 -6.74 -32.87
CA GLU A 260 -13.86 -7.35 -34.17
C GLU A 260 -12.80 -8.46 -34.07
N ASP A 261 -11.82 -8.31 -33.18
CA ASP A 261 -10.79 -9.34 -32.92
C ASP A 261 -11.44 -10.62 -32.38
N VAL A 262 -12.37 -10.46 -31.42
CA VAL A 262 -13.13 -11.58 -30.86
C VAL A 262 -14.02 -12.21 -31.93
N LYS A 263 -14.72 -11.40 -32.72
CA LYS A 263 -15.61 -11.89 -33.78
C LYS A 263 -14.86 -12.76 -34.78
N SER A 264 -13.73 -12.25 -35.29
CA SER A 264 -12.87 -12.97 -36.24
C SER A 264 -12.32 -14.26 -35.66
N PHE A 265 -12.02 -14.27 -34.36
CA PHE A 265 -11.57 -15.47 -33.66
C PHE A 265 -12.68 -16.51 -33.50
N MET A 266 -13.90 -16.08 -33.19
CA MET A 266 -15.04 -16.97 -32.97
C MET A 266 -15.54 -17.60 -34.26
N ASP A 267 -15.53 -16.87 -35.37
CA ASP A 267 -15.88 -17.38 -36.70
C ASP A 267 -14.99 -18.57 -37.11
N ASN A 268 -13.75 -18.64 -36.60
CA ASN A 268 -12.82 -19.75 -36.85
C ASN A 268 -13.03 -20.96 -35.92
N GLN A 269 -13.71 -20.80 -34.79
CA GLN A 269 -13.85 -21.85 -33.75
C GLN A 269 -15.18 -22.59 -33.84
N GLY A 270 -16.18 -22.06 -34.56
CA GLY A 270 -17.49 -22.70 -34.73
C GLY A 270 -18.36 -22.75 -33.46
N ALA A 271 -18.02 -22.00 -32.42
CA ALA A 271 -18.82 -21.89 -31.20
C ALA A 271 -19.92 -20.83 -31.37
N TYR A 272 -21.11 -21.07 -30.80
CA TYR A 272 -22.18 -20.07 -30.81
C TYR A 272 -21.85 -18.93 -29.86
N TYR A 273 -21.93 -17.70 -30.37
CA TYR A 273 -21.72 -16.50 -29.57
C TYR A 273 -22.73 -15.42 -29.93
N GLU A 274 -23.10 -14.64 -28.93
CA GLU A 274 -23.96 -13.47 -29.09
C GLU A 274 -23.23 -12.25 -28.55
N ILE A 275 -23.16 -11.20 -29.37
CA ILE A 275 -22.63 -9.89 -28.96
C ILE A 275 -23.82 -8.96 -28.79
N SER A 276 -24.08 -8.53 -27.56
CA SER A 276 -25.16 -7.61 -27.22
C SER A 276 -24.63 -6.33 -26.58
N ASN A 277 -25.44 -5.28 -26.59
CA ASN A 277 -25.13 -4.08 -25.83
C ASN A 277 -25.43 -4.33 -24.35
N PRO A 278 -24.64 -3.77 -23.41
CA PRO A 278 -24.91 -3.89 -22.00
C PRO A 278 -26.32 -3.38 -21.64
N ALA A 279 -27.04 -4.15 -20.83
CA ALA A 279 -28.28 -3.67 -20.21
C ALA A 279 -27.95 -2.74 -19.01
N PRO A 280 -28.87 -1.84 -18.62
CA PRO A 280 -28.65 -0.94 -17.47
C PRO A 280 -28.41 -1.66 -16.14
N GLU A 281 -28.88 -2.91 -16.02
CA GLU A 281 -28.75 -3.75 -14.81
C GLU A 281 -27.45 -4.58 -14.80
N ASP A 282 -26.73 -4.64 -15.93
CA ASP A 282 -25.49 -5.39 -16.01
C ASP A 282 -24.37 -4.67 -15.23
N ASN A 283 -23.63 -5.42 -14.43
CA ASN A 283 -22.41 -4.91 -13.78
C ASN A 283 -21.27 -4.85 -14.79
N VAL A 284 -21.19 -3.82 -15.62
CA VAL A 284 -20.16 -3.73 -16.67
C VAL A 284 -18.79 -3.32 -16.10
N PRO A 285 -17.67 -3.97 -16.48
CA PRO A 285 -16.35 -3.55 -16.06
C PRO A 285 -15.93 -2.25 -16.77
N ILE A 286 -15.06 -1.47 -16.13
CA ILE A 286 -14.62 -0.18 -16.65
C ILE A 286 -13.19 -0.23 -17.19
N LEU A 287 -12.99 0.46 -18.32
CA LEU A 287 -11.66 0.73 -18.88
C LEU A 287 -11.56 2.24 -19.12
N PHE A 288 -10.58 2.88 -18.47
CA PHE A 288 -10.34 4.30 -18.67
C PHE A 288 -9.75 4.55 -20.07
N LYS A 289 -10.38 5.48 -20.80
CA LYS A 289 -9.87 6.08 -22.04
C LYS A 289 -9.57 7.55 -21.75
N ASN A 290 -8.55 7.78 -20.94
CA ASN A 290 -8.13 9.10 -20.53
C ASN A 290 -6.94 9.62 -21.33
N ASP A 291 -6.94 10.94 -21.53
CA ASP A 291 -5.85 11.68 -22.15
C ASP A 291 -4.58 11.61 -21.30
N LYS A 292 -3.44 11.94 -21.91
CA LYS A 292 -2.11 11.82 -21.28
C LYS A 292 -2.02 12.54 -19.93
N PHE A 293 -2.71 13.68 -19.78
CA PHE A 293 -2.73 14.45 -18.54
C PHE A 293 -3.58 13.77 -17.45
N SER A 294 -4.84 13.47 -17.75
CA SER A 294 -5.77 12.87 -16.78
C SER A 294 -5.33 11.48 -16.33
N ARG A 295 -4.63 10.73 -17.20
CA ARG A 295 -4.05 9.42 -16.86
C ARG A 295 -3.10 9.46 -15.67
N LEU A 296 -2.39 10.59 -15.47
CA LEU A 296 -1.48 10.75 -14.35
C LEU A 296 -2.20 10.75 -13.00
N PHE A 297 -3.48 11.09 -12.98
CA PHE A 297 -4.31 11.18 -11.78
C PHE A 297 -5.18 9.93 -11.54
N GLU A 298 -5.16 8.95 -12.45
CA GLU A 298 -5.87 7.66 -12.27
C GLU A 298 -5.47 6.91 -10.99
N PRO A 299 -4.19 6.86 -10.57
CA PRO A 299 -3.81 6.23 -9.31
C PRO A 299 -4.54 6.82 -8.09
N ILE A 300 -4.83 8.13 -8.12
CA ILE A 300 -5.54 8.80 -7.02
C ILE A 300 -6.99 8.33 -6.97
N ILE A 301 -7.69 8.21 -8.11
CA ILE A 301 -9.06 7.68 -8.14
C ILE A 301 -9.13 6.22 -7.69
N ARG A 302 -8.13 5.42 -8.09
CA ARG A 302 -8.04 4.00 -7.70
C ARG A 302 -7.91 3.79 -6.19
N LEU A 303 -7.40 4.78 -5.45
CA LEU A 303 -7.33 4.75 -3.98
C LEU A 303 -8.70 4.95 -3.31
N TYR A 304 -9.68 5.53 -4.01
CA TYR A 304 -11.03 5.72 -3.50
C TYR A 304 -11.95 4.58 -3.97
N MET A 305 -12.60 4.78 -5.13
CA MET A 305 -13.50 3.84 -5.75
C MET A 305 -13.55 4.15 -7.25
N LEU A 306 -13.70 3.11 -8.06
CA LEU A 306 -13.87 3.23 -9.51
C LEU A 306 -15.31 3.65 -9.88
N PRO A 307 -15.51 4.44 -10.96
CA PRO A 307 -16.84 4.85 -11.39
C PRO A 307 -17.65 3.64 -11.85
N LYS A 308 -18.97 3.71 -11.72
CA LYS A 308 -19.85 2.77 -12.43
C LYS A 308 -19.78 3.03 -13.93
N TYR A 309 -20.12 2.03 -14.74
CA TYR A 309 -20.07 2.15 -16.20
C TYR A 309 -21.01 3.23 -16.75
N ASN A 310 -22.16 3.44 -16.10
CA ASN A 310 -23.13 4.48 -16.45
C ASN A 310 -22.83 5.83 -15.78
N GLU A 311 -21.71 5.96 -15.06
CA GLU A 311 -21.27 7.21 -14.47
C GLU A 311 -20.26 7.92 -15.36
N LEU A 312 -20.26 9.24 -15.28
CA LEU A 312 -19.24 10.05 -15.90
C LEU A 312 -17.91 9.89 -15.14
N ASP A 313 -16.84 9.62 -15.88
CA ASP A 313 -15.49 9.58 -15.34
C ASP A 313 -15.04 10.98 -14.92
N LEU A 314 -14.86 11.18 -13.61
CA LEU A 314 -14.48 12.45 -13.00
C LEU A 314 -12.97 12.75 -13.09
N THR A 315 -12.15 11.79 -13.54
CA THR A 315 -10.68 11.94 -13.63
C THR A 315 -10.22 13.25 -14.28
N PRO A 316 -10.65 13.60 -15.51
CA PRO A 316 -10.20 14.83 -16.17
C PRO A 316 -10.66 16.09 -15.46
N PHE A 317 -11.76 16.02 -14.70
CA PHE A 317 -12.41 17.16 -14.09
C PHE A 317 -11.80 17.53 -12.75
N PHE A 318 -11.41 16.55 -11.92
CA PHE A 318 -10.79 16.82 -10.63
C PHE A 318 -9.27 17.08 -10.75
N ALA A 319 -8.60 16.53 -11.76
CA ALA A 319 -7.14 16.59 -11.91
C ALA A 319 -6.55 18.02 -11.84
N PRO A 320 -7.11 19.05 -12.54
CA PRO A 320 -6.61 20.42 -12.44
C PRO A 320 -6.80 21.02 -11.04
N PHE A 321 -7.94 20.79 -10.40
CA PHE A 321 -8.20 21.27 -9.04
C PHE A 321 -7.26 20.61 -8.03
N PHE A 322 -7.05 19.30 -8.14
CA PHE A 322 -6.12 18.57 -7.28
C PHE A 322 -4.70 19.12 -7.40
N MET A 323 -4.25 19.37 -8.64
CA MET A 323 -2.94 19.98 -8.88
C MET A 323 -2.82 21.34 -8.18
N LEU A 324 -3.84 22.20 -8.31
CA LEU A 324 -3.85 23.53 -7.70
C LEU A 324 -3.86 23.45 -6.17
N PHE A 325 -4.71 22.60 -5.60
CA PHE A 325 -4.84 22.44 -4.15
C PHE A 325 -3.60 21.86 -3.50
N PHE A 326 -2.95 20.89 -4.15
CA PHE A 326 -1.65 20.39 -3.71
C PHE A 326 -0.63 21.53 -3.68
N GLY A 327 -0.62 22.35 -4.73
CA GLY A 327 0.24 23.52 -4.84
C GLY A 327 0.03 24.50 -3.68
N LEU A 328 -1.21 24.87 -3.39
CA LEU A 328 -1.58 25.79 -2.31
C LEU A 328 -1.33 25.23 -0.90
N CYS A 329 -1.58 23.93 -0.68
CA CYS A 329 -1.34 23.28 0.62
C CYS A 329 0.14 23.24 1.00
N LEU A 330 1.03 23.00 0.03
CA LEU A 330 2.46 22.96 0.30
C LEU A 330 3.06 24.37 0.29
N GLY A 331 2.63 25.22 -0.66
CA GLY A 331 2.77 26.67 -0.60
C GLY A 331 4.19 27.20 -0.36
N ASP A 332 5.22 26.51 -0.88
CA ASP A 332 6.64 26.91 -0.75
C ASP A 332 7.41 26.66 -2.05
N THR A 333 8.02 27.71 -2.60
CA THR A 333 8.74 27.68 -3.87
C THR A 333 9.95 26.75 -3.83
N GLY A 334 10.68 26.76 -2.72
CA GLY A 334 11.88 25.98 -2.50
C GLY A 334 11.59 24.48 -2.47
N TYR A 335 10.53 24.09 -1.76
CA TYR A 335 10.08 22.71 -1.71
C TYR A 335 9.53 22.21 -3.06
N GLY A 336 8.77 23.05 -3.76
CA GLY A 336 8.32 22.77 -5.13
C GLY A 336 9.49 22.51 -6.08
N ALA A 337 10.46 23.42 -6.09
CA ALA A 337 11.68 23.29 -6.90
C ALA A 337 12.48 22.03 -6.51
N PHE A 338 12.66 21.76 -5.22
CA PHE A 338 13.35 20.57 -4.74
C PHE A 338 12.70 19.29 -5.26
N MET A 339 11.38 19.16 -5.19
CA MET A 339 10.68 17.98 -5.74
C MET A 339 10.88 17.83 -7.25
N VAL A 340 10.76 18.93 -8.01
CA VAL A 340 10.95 18.91 -9.47
C VAL A 340 12.37 18.48 -9.81
N PHE A 341 13.39 19.04 -9.16
CA PHE A 341 14.78 18.69 -9.41
C PHE A 341 15.13 17.28 -8.95
N ALA A 342 14.71 16.87 -7.74
CA ALA A 342 14.97 15.54 -7.21
C ALA A 342 14.42 14.44 -8.12
N VAL A 343 13.18 14.60 -8.59
CA VAL A 343 12.58 13.63 -9.51
C VAL A 343 13.24 13.65 -10.89
N THR A 344 13.64 14.83 -11.38
CA THR A 344 14.34 14.95 -12.67
C THR A 344 15.72 14.28 -12.63
N ILE A 345 16.50 14.52 -11.57
CA ILE A 345 17.79 13.87 -11.34
C ILE A 345 17.61 12.36 -11.20
N TYR A 346 16.63 11.91 -10.40
CA TYR A 346 16.32 10.49 -10.26
C TYR A 346 15.98 9.85 -11.61
N ARG A 347 15.19 10.52 -12.46
CA ARG A 347 14.84 10.04 -13.80
C ARG A 347 16.05 9.90 -14.72
N LEU A 348 17.03 10.80 -14.61
CA LEU A 348 18.26 10.78 -15.41
C LEU A 348 19.24 9.70 -14.93
N MET A 349 19.33 9.48 -13.61
CA MET A 349 20.23 8.50 -13.02
C MET A 349 19.69 7.06 -13.09
N ALA A 350 18.37 6.88 -13.00
CA ALA A 350 17.76 5.56 -12.99
C ALA A 350 17.67 4.97 -14.40
N LYS A 351 18.59 4.06 -14.74
CA LYS A 351 18.60 3.34 -16.04
C LYS A 351 17.45 2.35 -16.21
N ASN A 352 16.81 1.89 -15.12
CA ASN A 352 15.77 0.84 -15.13
C ASN A 352 14.50 1.27 -14.37
N ILE A 353 13.81 2.33 -14.83
CA ILE A 353 12.53 2.75 -14.24
C ILE A 353 11.41 1.86 -14.79
N SER A 354 10.70 1.16 -13.90
CA SER A 354 9.53 0.35 -14.27
C SER A 354 8.47 1.18 -15.00
N SER A 355 7.74 0.57 -15.94
CA SER A 355 6.71 1.24 -16.73
C SER A 355 5.61 1.87 -15.86
N GLY A 356 5.32 1.28 -14.70
CA GLY A 356 4.35 1.80 -13.72
C GLY A 356 4.83 2.97 -12.87
N MET A 357 6.14 3.13 -12.66
CA MET A 357 6.70 4.23 -11.84
C MET A 357 6.81 5.54 -12.63
N LYS A 358 6.98 5.48 -13.96
CA LYS A 358 7.13 6.67 -14.82
C LYS A 358 5.95 7.65 -14.71
N PRO A 359 4.67 7.21 -14.73
CA PRO A 359 3.52 8.10 -14.51
C PRO A 359 3.54 8.76 -13.14
N ILE A 360 3.87 8.02 -12.07
CA ILE A 360 3.93 8.54 -10.70
C ILE A 360 4.99 9.64 -10.57
N LEU A 361 6.19 9.41 -11.11
CA LEU A 361 7.26 10.43 -11.13
C LEU A 361 6.83 11.68 -11.91
N THR A 362 6.12 11.50 -13.03
CA THR A 362 5.61 12.63 -13.82
C THR A 362 4.52 13.39 -13.06
N LEU A 363 3.65 12.69 -12.33
CA LEU A 363 2.66 13.31 -11.45
C LEU A 363 3.36 14.15 -10.39
N VAL A 364 4.36 13.62 -9.68
CA VAL A 364 5.12 14.36 -8.65
C VAL A 364 5.80 15.60 -9.23
N GLN A 365 6.34 15.54 -10.46
CA GLN A 365 6.92 16.72 -11.12
C GLN A 365 5.87 17.80 -11.40
N ILE A 366 4.67 17.43 -11.86
CA ILE A 366 3.58 18.37 -12.11
C ILE A 366 3.08 18.98 -10.80
N LEU A 367 2.91 18.17 -9.76
CA LEU A 367 2.53 18.62 -8.44
C LEU A 367 3.57 19.58 -7.84
N GLY A 368 4.87 19.25 -7.97
CA GLY A 368 5.95 20.12 -7.51
C GLY A 368 6.08 21.42 -8.32
N ALA A 369 5.81 21.40 -9.63
CA ALA A 369 5.74 22.60 -10.44
C ALA A 369 4.57 23.50 -10.00
N SER A 370 3.41 22.91 -9.69
CA SER A 370 2.27 23.64 -9.14
C SER A 370 2.60 24.27 -7.77
N THR A 371 3.26 23.52 -6.88
CA THR A 371 3.76 24.05 -5.61
C THR A 371 4.74 25.20 -5.83
N MET A 372 5.64 25.09 -6.80
CA MET A 372 6.58 26.16 -7.12
C MET A 372 5.84 27.44 -7.55
N VAL A 373 4.82 27.33 -8.40
CA VAL A 373 3.99 28.47 -8.82
C VAL A 373 3.18 29.04 -7.65
N CYS A 374 2.54 28.19 -6.84
CA CYS A 374 1.77 28.63 -5.68
C CYS A 374 2.65 29.23 -4.58
N GLY A 375 3.87 28.73 -4.42
CA GLY A 375 4.88 29.26 -3.50
C GLY A 375 5.34 30.67 -3.88
N LEU A 376 5.31 31.00 -5.18
CA LEU A 376 5.58 32.38 -5.63
C LEU A 376 4.42 33.31 -5.28
N LEU A 377 3.17 32.82 -5.28
CA LEU A 377 2.00 33.58 -4.82
C LEU A 377 2.08 33.90 -3.32
N THR A 378 2.55 32.95 -2.51
CA THR A 378 2.74 33.12 -1.06
C THR A 378 4.04 33.85 -0.71
N GLY A 379 5.01 33.87 -1.62
CA GLY A 379 6.28 34.57 -1.43
C GLY A 379 7.31 33.82 -0.58
N THR A 380 7.11 32.53 -0.33
CA THR A 380 7.94 31.72 0.57
C THR A 380 8.88 30.79 -0.22
N CYS A 381 10.14 30.70 0.23
CA CYS A 381 11.13 29.74 -0.27
C CYS A 381 11.95 29.19 0.90
N PHE A 382 11.83 27.89 1.18
CA PHE A 382 12.45 27.26 2.37
C PHE A 382 12.13 28.00 3.67
N GLY A 383 10.91 28.57 3.79
CA GLY A 383 10.53 29.39 4.95
C GLY A 383 11.19 30.78 5.03
N PHE A 384 11.98 31.19 4.03
CA PHE A 384 12.38 32.58 3.87
C PHE A 384 11.34 33.32 3.03
N ASN A 385 11.04 34.56 3.41
CA ASN A 385 10.30 35.47 2.53
C ASN A 385 11.23 35.90 1.40
N ILE A 386 10.95 35.42 0.19
CA ILE A 386 11.69 35.76 -1.04
C ILE A 386 11.73 37.28 -1.24
N TYR A 387 10.70 37.96 -0.75
CA TYR A 387 10.49 39.40 -0.87
C TYR A 387 11.28 40.27 0.11
N ASP A 388 11.99 39.68 1.07
CA ASP A 388 12.91 40.41 1.95
C ASP A 388 14.33 40.48 1.33
N ILE A 389 14.57 39.73 0.24
CA ILE A 389 15.81 39.81 -0.54
C ILE A 389 15.72 41.06 -1.43
N GLN A 390 16.64 42.02 -1.23
CA GLN A 390 16.70 43.31 -1.94
C GLN A 390 17.12 43.16 -3.42
N VAL A 391 16.37 42.38 -4.20
CA VAL A 391 16.54 42.24 -5.65
C VAL A 391 15.40 43.00 -6.35
N PRO A 392 15.69 43.96 -7.25
CA PRO A 392 14.66 44.78 -7.91
C PRO A 392 13.58 44.00 -8.66
N PHE A 393 13.91 42.79 -9.16
CA PHE A 393 12.97 41.89 -9.82
C PHE A 393 11.96 41.27 -8.85
N LEU A 394 12.41 40.80 -7.68
CA LEU A 394 11.57 40.17 -6.66
C LEU A 394 10.62 41.18 -6.02
N GLN A 395 11.04 42.44 -5.88
CA GLN A 395 10.21 43.51 -5.34
C GLN A 395 9.07 43.93 -6.29
N LYS A 396 9.33 43.96 -7.61
CA LYS A 396 8.26 44.12 -8.62
C LYS A 396 7.29 42.94 -8.65
N MET A 397 7.77 41.72 -8.42
CA MET A 397 6.90 40.54 -8.27
C MET A 397 6.06 40.62 -7.00
N LYS A 398 6.60 41.14 -5.88
CA LYS A 398 5.86 41.34 -4.63
C LYS A 398 4.61 42.19 -4.84
N GLU A 399 4.77 43.34 -5.50
CA GLU A 399 3.66 44.28 -5.75
C GLU A 399 2.63 43.76 -6.76
N ALA A 400 3.02 42.82 -7.64
CA ALA A 400 2.14 42.28 -8.67
C ALA A 400 1.46 40.95 -8.32
N ILE A 401 2.04 40.15 -7.41
CA ILE A 401 1.72 38.71 -7.27
C ILE A 401 1.53 38.27 -5.81
N SER A 402 2.11 38.95 -4.82
CA SER A 402 2.05 38.53 -3.42
C SER A 402 0.63 38.64 -2.86
N LEU A 403 0.12 37.53 -2.30
CA LEU A 403 -1.18 37.51 -1.63
C LEU A 403 -1.00 37.55 -0.11
N ASP A 404 -1.70 38.45 0.55
CA ASP A 404 -1.72 38.51 2.03
C ASP A 404 -2.47 37.31 2.62
N ASN A 405 -2.27 37.03 3.91
CA ASN A 405 -2.91 35.92 4.62
C ASN A 405 -4.44 35.97 4.51
N GLN A 406 -5.04 37.16 4.61
CA GLN A 406 -6.48 37.33 4.44
C GLN A 406 -6.92 37.05 3.00
N GLN A 407 -6.12 37.45 2.01
CA GLN A 407 -6.40 37.17 0.60
C GLN A 407 -6.25 35.67 0.29
N MET A 408 -5.31 34.98 0.92
CA MET A 408 -5.16 33.52 0.80
C MET A 408 -6.32 32.75 1.44
N PHE A 409 -6.78 33.19 2.60
CA PHE A 409 -8.00 32.67 3.21
C PHE A 409 -9.20 32.83 2.26
N ASN A 410 -9.42 34.03 1.72
CA ASN A 410 -10.50 34.29 0.77
C ASN A 410 -10.34 33.46 -0.52
N LEU A 411 -9.13 33.33 -1.06
CA LEU A 411 -8.86 32.51 -2.24
C LEU A 411 -9.23 31.05 -2.00
N SER A 412 -8.89 30.49 -0.83
CA SER A 412 -9.24 29.11 -0.49
C SER A 412 -10.75 28.86 -0.49
N LEU A 413 -11.53 29.80 0.06
CA LEU A 413 -12.99 29.74 0.06
C LEU A 413 -13.58 29.89 -1.35
N ILE A 414 -13.05 30.82 -2.15
CA ILE A 414 -13.49 31.04 -3.53
C ILE A 414 -13.23 29.77 -4.37
N LEU A 415 -12.04 29.20 -4.28
CA LEU A 415 -11.69 27.97 -5.00
C LEU A 415 -12.58 26.79 -4.58
N GLY A 416 -12.89 26.67 -3.29
CA GLY A 416 -13.85 25.69 -2.79
C GLY A 416 -15.25 25.88 -3.35
N GLY A 417 -15.75 27.12 -3.32
CA GLY A 417 -17.05 27.46 -3.91
C GLY A 417 -17.11 27.16 -5.41
N VAL A 418 -16.08 27.53 -6.16
CA VAL A 418 -15.97 27.23 -7.60
C VAL A 418 -15.98 25.72 -7.84
N GLN A 419 -15.20 24.95 -7.07
CA GLN A 419 -15.15 23.50 -7.25
C GLN A 419 -16.48 22.81 -6.87
N ILE A 420 -17.18 23.27 -5.83
CA ILE A 420 -18.48 22.72 -5.45
C ILE A 420 -19.51 23.01 -6.54
N ILE A 421 -19.60 24.24 -7.05
CA ILE A 421 -20.49 24.59 -8.16
C ILE A 421 -20.15 23.74 -9.40
N PHE A 422 -18.87 23.53 -9.67
CA PHE A 422 -18.40 22.66 -10.74
C PHE A 422 -18.81 21.19 -10.54
N GLY A 423 -18.68 20.66 -9.32
CA GLY A 423 -19.18 19.34 -8.94
C GLY A 423 -20.69 19.22 -9.19
N MET A 424 -21.48 20.20 -8.74
CA MET A 424 -22.92 20.21 -8.96
C MET A 424 -23.30 20.25 -10.45
N MET A 425 -22.55 20.97 -11.29
CA MET A 425 -22.74 20.94 -12.75
C MET A 425 -22.51 19.53 -13.30
N LEU A 426 -21.46 18.84 -12.85
CA LEU A 426 -21.22 17.44 -13.23
C LEU A 426 -22.31 16.50 -12.72
N LYS A 427 -22.87 16.75 -11.53
CA LYS A 427 -24.03 16.01 -11.02
C LYS A 427 -25.24 16.14 -11.93
N ALA A 428 -25.55 17.36 -12.38
CA ALA A 428 -26.65 17.59 -13.32
C ALA A 428 -26.43 16.86 -14.65
N VAL A 429 -25.19 16.86 -15.16
CA VAL A 429 -24.82 16.10 -16.38
C VAL A 429 -24.95 14.59 -16.14
N ASN A 430 -24.44 14.07 -15.03
CA ASN A 430 -24.50 12.64 -14.69
C ASN A 430 -25.95 12.16 -14.56
N GLN A 431 -26.81 12.92 -13.85
CA GLN A 431 -28.23 12.64 -13.73
C GLN A 431 -28.96 12.68 -15.09
N THR A 432 -28.58 13.61 -15.97
CA THR A 432 -29.15 13.70 -17.31
C THR A 432 -28.81 12.46 -18.15
N ILE A 433 -27.60 11.93 -18.01
CA ILE A 433 -27.15 10.73 -18.72
C ILE A 433 -27.84 9.47 -18.18
N GLN A 434 -28.01 9.36 -16.86
CA GLN A 434 -28.55 8.14 -16.22
C GLN A 434 -30.08 8.06 -16.21
N LEU A 435 -30.75 9.15 -15.86
CA LEU A 435 -32.19 9.18 -15.56
C LEU A 435 -32.97 10.11 -16.50
N GLY A 436 -32.27 10.91 -17.31
CA GLY A 436 -32.85 11.88 -18.25
C GLY A 436 -32.96 13.30 -17.68
N PHE A 437 -33.15 14.28 -18.59
CA PHE A 437 -33.07 15.71 -18.29
C PHE A 437 -34.00 16.18 -17.17
N LYS A 438 -35.20 15.58 -17.06
CA LYS A 438 -36.21 15.99 -16.07
C LYS A 438 -35.72 15.84 -14.62
N TYR A 439 -34.89 14.85 -14.33
CA TYR A 439 -34.33 14.61 -12.99
C TYR A 439 -33.19 15.57 -12.64
N ALA A 440 -32.56 16.19 -13.64
CA ALA A 440 -31.46 17.14 -13.45
C ALA A 440 -31.94 18.58 -13.16
N VAL A 441 -33.20 18.91 -13.48
CA VAL A 441 -33.77 20.27 -13.32
C VAL A 441 -33.70 20.76 -11.88
N GLY A 442 -33.92 19.88 -10.90
CA GLY A 442 -33.81 20.23 -9.48
C GLY A 442 -32.39 20.66 -9.09
N THR A 443 -31.39 19.90 -9.51
CA THR A 443 -29.96 20.22 -9.31
C THR A 443 -29.58 21.52 -10.02
N ILE A 444 -30.07 21.75 -11.24
CA ILE A 444 -29.85 23.00 -11.99
C ILE A 444 -30.47 24.20 -11.25
N GLY A 445 -31.66 24.03 -10.66
CA GLY A 445 -32.29 25.04 -9.81
C GLY A 445 -31.40 25.46 -8.64
N TRP A 446 -30.79 24.49 -7.95
CA TRP A 446 -29.84 24.76 -6.87
C TRP A 446 -28.57 25.49 -7.33
N ILE A 447 -28.05 25.15 -8.51
CA ILE A 447 -26.90 25.86 -9.10
C ILE A 447 -27.23 27.34 -9.31
N PHE A 448 -28.43 27.66 -9.83
CA PHE A 448 -28.84 29.06 -10.00
C PHE A 448 -28.95 29.81 -8.67
N VAL A 449 -29.52 29.18 -7.64
CA VAL A 449 -29.64 29.79 -6.30
C VAL A 449 -28.26 30.06 -5.70
N ILE A 450 -27.36 29.07 -5.74
CA ILE A 450 -26.01 29.19 -5.16
C ILE A 450 -25.18 30.22 -5.94
N LEU A 451 -25.19 30.15 -7.27
CA LEU A 451 -24.41 31.06 -8.12
C LEU A 451 -24.88 32.51 -7.99
N SER A 452 -26.20 32.76 -8.04
CA SER A 452 -26.75 34.11 -7.86
C SER A 452 -26.47 34.67 -6.47
N SER A 453 -26.47 33.83 -5.43
CA SER A 453 -26.13 34.22 -4.06
C SER A 453 -24.65 34.49 -3.87
N ALA A 454 -23.78 33.70 -4.50
CA ALA A 454 -22.33 33.90 -4.47
C ALA A 454 -21.91 35.20 -5.19
N ILE A 455 -22.50 35.50 -6.35
CA ILE A 455 -22.22 36.74 -7.10
C ILE A 455 -22.71 37.98 -6.33
N ALA A 456 -23.88 37.89 -5.68
CA ALA A 456 -24.40 38.95 -4.83
C ALA A 456 -23.48 39.18 -3.61
N PHE A 457 -23.02 38.10 -2.97
CA PHE A 457 -22.08 38.20 -1.85
C PHE A 457 -20.73 38.79 -2.26
N ALA A 458 -20.25 38.51 -3.48
CA ALA A 458 -19.03 39.07 -4.03
C ALA A 458 -19.14 40.58 -4.40
N GLY A 459 -20.32 41.20 -4.22
CA GLY A 459 -20.54 42.62 -4.49
C GLY A 459 -20.71 42.99 -5.96
N ALA A 460 -20.72 42.00 -6.87
CA ALA A 460 -20.96 42.21 -8.30
C ALA A 460 -22.45 42.43 -8.64
N MET A 461 -23.34 42.09 -7.70
CA MET A 461 -24.78 42.32 -7.80
C MET A 461 -25.30 42.82 -6.44
N GLU A 462 -26.25 43.76 -6.45
CA GLU A 462 -26.89 44.21 -5.21
C GLU A 462 -27.65 43.04 -4.56
N MET A 463 -27.32 42.76 -3.30
CA MET A 463 -28.00 41.76 -2.50
C MET A 463 -29.45 42.20 -2.27
N GLY A 464 -30.41 41.51 -2.91
CA GLY A 464 -31.82 41.88 -2.94
C GLY A 464 -32.28 42.63 -4.19
N GLY A 465 -31.40 42.86 -5.18
CA GLY A 465 -31.78 43.42 -6.47
C GLY A 465 -32.78 42.54 -7.23
N THR A 466 -33.54 43.15 -8.15
CA THR A 466 -34.59 42.46 -8.95
C THR A 466 -34.04 41.26 -9.71
N VAL A 467 -32.83 41.38 -10.27
CA VAL A 467 -32.15 40.31 -11.01
C VAL A 467 -31.80 39.12 -10.10
N HIS A 468 -31.24 39.37 -8.91
CA HIS A 468 -30.93 38.33 -7.92
C HIS A 468 -32.20 37.55 -7.52
N MET A 469 -33.26 38.28 -7.18
CA MET A 469 -34.53 37.68 -6.75
C MET A 469 -35.19 36.84 -7.85
N VAL A 470 -35.12 37.26 -9.11
CA VAL A 470 -35.65 36.48 -10.23
C VAL A 470 -34.91 35.14 -10.37
N PHE A 471 -33.58 35.13 -10.28
CA PHE A 471 -32.80 33.87 -10.35
C PHE A 471 -33.04 32.96 -9.15
N VAL A 472 -33.15 33.52 -7.93
CA VAL A 472 -33.44 32.74 -6.72
C VAL A 472 -34.84 32.13 -6.79
N ILE A 473 -35.86 32.92 -7.14
CA ILE A 473 -37.24 32.44 -7.25
C ILE A 473 -37.36 31.38 -8.35
N ALA A 474 -36.78 31.62 -9.52
CA ALA A 474 -36.77 30.65 -10.61
C ALA A 474 -36.03 29.36 -10.21
N GLY A 475 -34.87 29.49 -9.55
CA GLY A 475 -34.08 28.37 -9.05
C GLY A 475 -34.81 27.53 -8.02
N LEU A 476 -35.48 28.18 -7.05
CA LEU A 476 -36.29 27.50 -6.04
C LEU A 476 -37.52 26.83 -6.65
N LEU A 477 -38.20 27.46 -7.61
CA LEU A 477 -39.32 26.82 -8.32
C LEU A 477 -38.85 25.55 -9.04
N MET A 478 -37.72 25.61 -9.75
CA MET A 478 -37.13 24.42 -10.40
C MET A 478 -36.74 23.33 -9.39
N ALA A 479 -36.10 23.72 -8.29
CA ALA A 479 -35.66 22.82 -7.22
C ALA A 479 -36.83 22.11 -6.52
N TYR A 480 -37.92 22.82 -6.22
CA TYR A 480 -39.03 22.28 -5.43
C TYR A 480 -40.08 21.55 -6.28
N LEU A 481 -40.28 21.92 -7.54
CA LEU A 481 -41.29 21.28 -8.40
C LEU A 481 -40.75 20.04 -9.13
N TYR A 482 -39.48 20.06 -9.57
CA TYR A 482 -38.89 19.04 -10.45
C TYR A 482 -37.82 18.16 -9.79
N ASN A 483 -37.79 18.10 -8.46
CA ASN A 483 -36.83 17.25 -7.74
C ASN A 483 -37.00 15.75 -8.03
N SER A 484 -38.25 15.29 -8.16
CA SER A 484 -38.59 13.91 -8.51
C SER A 484 -39.75 13.90 -9.50
N PRO A 485 -39.47 13.89 -10.81
CA PRO A 485 -40.48 13.74 -11.85
C PRO A 485 -41.31 12.47 -11.60
N GLY A 486 -42.62 12.62 -11.37
CA GLY A 486 -43.56 11.49 -11.22
C GLY A 486 -44.19 11.30 -9.83
N LYS A 487 -43.82 12.08 -8.81
CA LYS A 487 -44.48 12.08 -7.49
C LYS A 487 -45.43 13.28 -7.33
N ASN A 488 -46.39 13.19 -6.39
CA ASN A 488 -47.33 14.27 -6.08
C ASN A 488 -46.61 15.57 -5.69
N VAL A 489 -47.15 16.72 -6.08
CA VAL A 489 -46.57 18.06 -5.85
C VAL A 489 -46.23 18.30 -4.37
N PHE A 490 -47.09 17.87 -3.45
CA PHE A 490 -46.84 17.98 -2.00
C PHE A 490 -45.64 17.16 -1.51
N VAL A 491 -45.39 15.99 -2.11
CA VAL A 491 -44.22 15.16 -1.80
C VAL A 491 -42.96 15.83 -2.33
N ASN A 492 -43.02 16.44 -3.53
CA ASN A 492 -41.90 17.19 -4.09
C ASN A 492 -41.55 18.43 -3.26
N ILE A 493 -42.56 19.14 -2.72
CA ILE A 493 -42.34 20.27 -1.80
C ILE A 493 -41.69 19.79 -0.50
N GLY A 494 -42.17 18.69 0.10
CA GLY A 494 -41.58 18.11 1.32
C GLY A 494 -40.14 17.64 1.12
N LEU A 495 -39.86 16.96 0.01
CA LEU A 495 -38.50 16.56 -0.37
C LEU A 495 -37.61 17.78 -0.69
N GLY A 496 -38.16 18.81 -1.33
CA GLY A 496 -37.47 20.07 -1.62
C GLY A 496 -37.06 20.83 -0.36
N LEU A 497 -37.91 20.84 0.68
CA LEU A 497 -37.56 21.41 2.00
C LEU A 497 -36.41 20.63 2.66
N TRP A 498 -36.48 19.30 2.64
CA TRP A 498 -35.43 18.43 3.16
C TRP A 498 -34.10 18.63 2.43
N ASP A 499 -34.14 18.68 1.10
CA ASP A 499 -32.96 18.93 0.28
C ASP A 499 -32.41 20.34 0.46
N SER A 500 -33.26 21.33 0.74
CA SER A 500 -32.82 22.68 1.10
C SER A 500 -32.03 22.68 2.40
N TYR A 501 -32.50 21.96 3.41
CA TYR A 501 -31.79 21.82 4.68
C TYR A 501 -30.44 21.11 4.48
N ASN A 502 -30.41 19.99 3.76
CA ASN A 502 -29.17 19.26 3.47
C ASN A 502 -28.21 20.08 2.60
N MET A 503 -28.72 20.83 1.63
CA MET A 503 -27.92 21.69 0.76
C MET A 503 -27.32 22.85 1.57
N ALA A 504 -28.11 23.55 2.38
CA ALA A 504 -27.62 24.68 3.17
C ALA A 504 -26.58 24.25 4.22
N THR A 505 -26.88 23.19 4.98
CA THR A 505 -25.95 22.68 6.01
C THR A 505 -24.71 22.03 5.38
N GLY A 506 -24.88 21.28 4.29
CA GLY A 506 -23.81 20.65 3.55
C GLY A 506 -22.88 21.66 2.87
N LEU A 507 -23.41 22.63 2.14
CA LEU A 507 -22.63 23.64 1.42
C LEU A 507 -21.76 24.46 2.37
N LEU A 508 -22.30 24.88 3.52
CA LEU A 508 -21.53 25.62 4.52
C LEU A 508 -20.36 24.80 5.07
N GLY A 509 -20.60 23.53 5.41
CA GLY A 509 -19.55 22.63 5.88
C GLY A 509 -18.50 22.31 4.81
N ASP A 510 -18.95 22.10 3.57
CA ASP A 510 -18.09 21.77 2.44
C ASP A 510 -17.22 22.99 2.07
N ILE A 511 -17.76 24.21 1.95
CA ILE A 511 -16.99 25.44 1.68
C ILE A 511 -15.98 25.71 2.81
N LEU A 512 -16.41 25.62 4.06
CA LEU A 512 -15.53 25.88 5.22
C LEU A 512 -14.37 24.87 5.30
N SER A 513 -14.56 23.66 4.78
CA SER A 513 -13.49 22.64 4.74
C SER A 513 -12.31 23.05 3.84
N TYR A 514 -12.51 23.94 2.86
CA TYR A 514 -11.43 24.44 1.99
C TYR A 514 -10.49 25.43 2.69
N VAL A 515 -10.87 26.00 3.85
CA VAL A 515 -9.95 26.77 4.71
C VAL A 515 -8.70 25.97 5.04
N ARG A 516 -8.80 24.64 5.03
CA ARG A 516 -7.66 23.74 5.24
C ARG A 516 -6.53 23.95 4.24
N LEU A 517 -6.84 24.30 2.99
CA LEU A 517 -5.83 24.61 1.97
C LEU A 517 -4.91 25.74 2.43
N PHE A 518 -5.51 26.81 2.96
CA PHE A 518 -4.79 27.94 3.53
C PHE A 518 -4.05 27.57 4.82
N ALA A 519 -4.72 26.89 5.75
CA ALA A 519 -4.14 26.55 7.06
C ALA A 519 -2.87 25.70 6.96
N LEU A 520 -2.83 24.73 6.02
CA LEU A 520 -1.68 23.86 5.81
C LEU A 520 -0.50 24.60 5.18
N GLY A 521 -0.75 25.43 4.16
CA GLY A 521 0.30 26.23 3.53
C GLY A 521 0.93 27.20 4.53
N LEU A 522 0.10 27.87 5.33
CA LEU A 522 0.55 28.76 6.40
C LEU A 522 1.36 28.00 7.46
N SER A 523 0.85 26.86 7.94
CA SER A 523 1.55 26.04 8.94
C SER A 523 2.90 25.53 8.43
N GLY A 524 2.97 25.11 7.18
CA GLY A 524 4.21 24.61 6.57
C GLY A 524 5.27 25.70 6.45
N GLY A 525 4.85 26.91 6.05
CA GLY A 525 5.71 28.10 6.00
C GLY A 525 6.19 28.55 7.39
N ILE A 526 5.30 28.58 8.39
CA ILE A 526 5.66 28.91 9.78
C ILE A 526 6.66 27.89 10.32
N LEU A 527 6.41 26.58 10.12
CA LEU A 527 7.31 25.54 10.60
C LEU A 527 8.69 25.61 9.93
N ALA A 528 8.75 25.93 8.63
CA ALA A 528 10.02 26.19 7.95
C ALA A 528 10.77 27.38 8.57
N SER A 529 10.06 28.49 8.85
CA SER A 529 10.64 29.65 9.51
C SER A 529 11.14 29.34 10.92
N VAL A 530 10.45 28.48 11.68
CA VAL A 530 10.88 28.05 13.02
C VAL A 530 12.19 27.26 12.94
N PHE A 531 12.33 26.35 11.97
CA PHE A 531 13.60 25.64 11.77
C PHE A 531 14.74 26.58 11.36
N ASN A 532 14.46 27.60 10.53
CA ASN A 532 15.44 28.64 10.19
C ASN A 532 15.89 29.41 11.44
N SER A 533 14.94 29.84 12.29
CA SER A 533 15.27 30.53 13.55
C SER A 533 16.02 29.64 14.53
N LEU A 534 15.70 28.35 14.61
CA LEU A 534 16.39 27.38 15.46
C LEU A 534 17.83 27.15 14.98
N ALA A 535 18.04 27.04 13.66
CA ALA A 535 19.38 26.90 13.07
C ALA A 535 20.24 28.15 13.34
N ALA A 536 19.66 29.35 13.22
CA ALA A 536 20.37 30.60 13.49
C ALA A 536 20.65 30.81 15.00
N GLY A 537 19.70 30.45 15.88
CA GLY A 537 19.81 30.70 17.32
C GLY A 537 20.61 29.66 18.12
N MET A 538 20.72 28.42 17.63
CA MET A 538 21.45 27.34 18.31
C MET A 538 22.86 27.09 17.75
N SER A 539 23.24 27.79 16.67
CA SER A 539 24.58 27.68 16.09
C SER A 539 25.62 28.34 17.01
N PRO A 540 26.64 27.61 17.52
CA PRO A 540 27.71 28.20 18.33
C PRO A 540 28.52 29.25 17.54
N ASP A 541 29.02 30.29 18.23
CA ASP A 541 29.92 31.34 17.68
C ASP A 541 31.35 30.83 17.39
N ASN A 542 31.48 29.61 16.89
CA ASN A 542 32.75 29.00 16.55
C ASN A 542 32.83 28.78 15.02
N ILE A 543 33.93 29.22 14.40
CA ILE A 543 34.14 29.25 12.94
C ILE A 543 33.92 27.89 12.26
N ILE A 544 34.18 26.78 12.98
CA ILE A 544 34.07 25.42 12.45
C ILE A 544 32.80 24.71 12.96
N ALA A 545 32.51 24.78 14.26
CA ALA A 545 31.38 24.05 14.83
C ALA A 545 30.02 24.68 14.51
N GLY A 546 29.95 26.00 14.37
CA GLY A 546 28.72 26.73 14.00
C GLY A 546 28.12 26.28 12.68
N PRO A 547 28.88 26.35 11.57
CA PRO A 547 28.38 25.92 10.25
C PRO A 547 27.94 24.45 10.21
N ILE A 548 28.64 23.56 10.91
CA ILE A 548 28.31 22.13 10.94
C ILE A 548 26.96 21.91 11.63
N VAL A 549 26.75 22.52 12.80
CA VAL A 549 25.50 22.40 13.56
C VAL A 549 24.35 23.06 12.79
N MET A 550 24.59 24.22 12.16
CA MET A 550 23.59 24.91 11.33
C MET A 550 23.15 24.03 10.14
N VAL A 551 24.09 23.45 9.39
CA VAL A 551 23.78 22.57 8.25
C VAL A 551 23.03 21.32 8.71
N LEU A 552 23.42 20.73 9.85
CA LEU A 552 22.74 19.56 10.41
C LEU A 552 21.27 19.88 10.74
N ILE A 553 21.03 20.98 11.46
CA ILE A 553 19.68 21.43 11.82
C ILE A 553 18.87 21.75 10.56
N PHE A 554 19.48 22.42 9.58
CA PHE A 554 18.82 22.77 8.32
C PHE A 554 18.41 21.52 7.54
N VAL A 555 19.33 20.57 7.35
CA VAL A 555 19.05 19.32 6.62
C VAL A 555 17.98 18.51 7.33
N ILE A 556 18.10 18.28 8.63
CA ILE A 556 17.13 17.47 9.39
C ILE A 556 15.77 18.19 9.46
N GLY A 557 15.78 19.46 9.85
CA GLY A 557 14.57 20.28 10.03
C GLY A 557 13.77 20.42 8.75
N HIS A 558 14.41 20.81 7.64
CA HIS A 558 13.71 20.91 6.36
C HIS A 558 13.35 19.54 5.78
N SER A 559 14.12 18.47 6.02
CA SER A 559 13.71 17.12 5.59
C SER A 559 12.41 16.69 6.29
N ILE A 560 12.30 16.90 7.60
CA ILE A 560 11.08 16.63 8.37
C ILE A 560 9.93 17.52 7.88
N ASN A 561 10.20 18.82 7.69
CA ASN A 561 9.16 19.75 7.25
C ASN A 561 8.63 19.41 5.84
N ILE A 562 9.52 19.09 4.89
CA ILE A 562 9.15 18.63 3.55
C ILE A 562 8.31 17.36 3.65
N PHE A 563 8.76 16.37 4.43
CA PHE A 563 8.04 15.11 4.57
C PHE A 563 6.62 15.32 5.11
N MET A 564 6.48 16.06 6.22
CA MET A 564 5.19 16.32 6.85
C MET A 564 4.26 17.16 5.97
N ASN A 565 4.78 18.22 5.35
CA ASN A 565 3.97 19.10 4.50
C ASN A 565 3.58 18.42 3.18
N VAL A 566 4.44 17.61 2.58
CA VAL A 566 4.09 16.83 1.37
C VAL A 566 3.01 15.79 1.70
N LEU A 567 3.12 15.09 2.83
CA LEU A 567 2.07 14.17 3.27
C LEU A 567 0.74 14.90 3.52
N GLY A 568 0.77 16.04 4.22
CA GLY A 568 -0.42 16.87 4.42
C GLY A 568 -1.01 17.39 3.10
N ALA A 569 -0.17 17.87 2.20
CA ALA A 569 -0.54 18.37 0.88
C ALA A 569 -1.05 17.27 -0.06
N MET A 570 -0.72 16.00 0.16
CA MET A 570 -1.36 14.88 -0.53
C MET A 570 -2.72 14.53 0.09
N VAL A 571 -2.75 14.30 1.40
CA VAL A 571 -3.92 13.74 2.11
C VAL A 571 -5.11 14.69 2.10
N HIS A 572 -4.87 15.99 2.29
CA HIS A 572 -5.95 16.95 2.45
C HIS A 572 -6.67 17.29 1.14
N PRO A 573 -5.99 17.52 0.01
CA PRO A 573 -6.63 17.60 -1.30
C PRO A 573 -7.31 16.29 -1.74
N MET A 574 -6.77 15.12 -1.37
CA MET A 574 -7.47 13.85 -1.58
C MET A 574 -8.79 13.82 -0.84
N ARG A 575 -8.80 14.25 0.44
CA ARG A 575 -10.03 14.40 1.21
C ARG A 575 -11.01 15.36 0.53
N LEU A 576 -10.57 16.57 0.18
CA LEU A 576 -11.38 17.57 -0.55
C LEU A 576 -11.99 17.00 -1.83
N THR A 577 -11.24 16.14 -2.53
CA THR A 577 -11.73 15.48 -3.74
C THR A 577 -12.77 14.40 -3.42
N PHE A 578 -12.51 13.54 -2.43
CA PHE A 578 -13.33 12.36 -2.16
C PHE A 578 -14.60 12.67 -1.35
N VAL A 579 -14.51 13.58 -0.38
CA VAL A 579 -15.62 13.87 0.55
C VAL A 579 -16.43 15.06 0.09
N GLU A 580 -15.80 16.10 -0.46
CA GLU A 580 -16.47 17.32 -0.87
C GLU A 580 -16.81 17.27 -2.38
N PHE A 581 -15.85 17.05 -3.28
CA PHE A 581 -16.11 17.08 -4.73
C PHE A 581 -16.94 15.88 -5.22
N PHE A 582 -16.57 14.64 -4.90
CA PHE A 582 -17.30 13.45 -5.36
C PHE A 582 -18.73 13.38 -4.85
N LYS A 583 -18.94 13.70 -3.57
CA LYS A 583 -20.28 13.86 -2.97
C LYS A 583 -21.12 14.89 -3.72
N ASN A 584 -20.58 16.09 -3.98
CA ASN A 584 -21.32 17.14 -4.69
C ASN A 584 -21.51 16.85 -6.19
N SER A 585 -20.66 15.99 -6.78
CA SER A 585 -20.80 15.52 -8.15
C SER A 585 -21.78 14.35 -8.34
N GLY A 586 -22.33 13.80 -7.25
CA GLY A 586 -23.25 12.66 -7.32
C GLY A 586 -22.57 11.37 -7.79
N TYR A 587 -21.31 11.17 -7.36
CA TYR A 587 -20.54 9.98 -7.64
C TYR A 587 -20.91 8.87 -6.64
N GLU A 588 -21.44 7.75 -7.13
CA GLU A 588 -21.74 6.59 -6.29
C GLU A 588 -20.55 5.63 -6.23
N GLY A 589 -19.84 5.45 -7.34
CA GLY A 589 -18.68 4.56 -7.44
C GLY A 589 -19.03 3.08 -7.28
N GLY A 590 -18.01 2.26 -7.04
CA GLY A 590 -18.15 0.81 -6.86
C GLY A 590 -18.07 -0.01 -8.17
N GLY A 591 -17.59 0.58 -9.26
CA GLY A 591 -17.33 -0.13 -10.50
C GLY A 591 -16.20 -1.15 -10.38
N LYS A 592 -16.19 -2.15 -11.27
CA LYS A 592 -15.13 -3.16 -11.36
C LYS A 592 -14.16 -2.79 -12.48
N GLU A 593 -12.87 -2.93 -12.26
CA GLU A 593 -11.88 -2.73 -13.33
C GLU A 593 -11.94 -3.84 -14.38
N TYR A 594 -11.82 -3.46 -15.64
CA TYR A 594 -11.63 -4.38 -16.73
C TYR A 594 -10.25 -5.06 -16.65
N SER A 595 -10.26 -6.33 -16.24
CA SER A 595 -9.09 -7.22 -16.21
C SER A 595 -9.32 -8.39 -17.15
N PRO A 596 -8.91 -8.31 -18.43
CA PRO A 596 -9.14 -9.41 -19.36
C PRO A 596 -8.27 -10.62 -19.02
N LEU A 597 -8.81 -11.81 -19.27
CA LEU A 597 -8.13 -13.09 -19.03
C LEU A 597 -6.92 -13.22 -19.96
N LYS A 598 -5.70 -13.29 -19.41
CA LYS A 598 -4.44 -13.41 -20.17
C LYS A 598 -3.56 -14.53 -19.61
N LYS A 599 -2.58 -14.98 -20.40
CA LYS A 599 -1.54 -15.92 -19.95
C LYS A 599 -0.55 -15.26 -19.00
#